data_AF-A0A285I034-F1
#
_entry.id   AF-A0A285I034-F1
#
_cell.length_a   1.000
_cell.length_b   1.000
_cell.length_c   1.000
_cell.angle_alpha   90.00
_cell.angle_beta   90.00
_cell.angle_gamma   90.00
#
_symmetry.space_group_name_H-M   'P 1'
#
loop_
_entity.id
_entity.type
_entity.pdbx_description
1 polymer ?
#
loop_
_entity_poly.entity_id
_entity_poly.type
_entity_poly.pdbx_seq_one_letter_code
_entity_poly.pdbx_strand_id
1 'polypeptide(L)'
;MGEKHSLIEYKNNKKAITKGITNLHPLFALKETIDKGINLLKVREQETTKRHIIDKQAEVIIEKIRSERDNFQLYIEESFKERANNFDKCFELLDKGIENEDISAVNAAVHLITKQMEQDPLENYTKIKSDFFSFDEIEQF
;
A
#
# COMPACT_ATOMS: atom_id res chain seq x y z
N MET A 1 -57.83 58.33 -20.13
CA MET A 1 -56.37 58.32 -19.83
C MET A 1 -55.82 56.88 -19.69
N GLY A 2 -56.36 55.89 -20.41
CA GLY A 2 -56.10 54.46 -20.15
C GLY A 2 -55.29 53.67 -21.18
N GLU A 3 -55.05 54.19 -22.40
CA GLU A 3 -54.43 53.39 -23.47
C GLU A 3 -52.90 53.53 -23.58
N LYS A 4 -52.30 54.60 -23.05
CA LYS A 4 -50.84 54.80 -23.12
C LYS A 4 -50.06 53.98 -22.10
N HIS A 5 -50.67 53.55 -20.99
CA HIS A 5 -49.99 52.74 -19.96
C HIS A 5 -49.83 51.27 -20.35
N SER A 6 -50.80 50.69 -21.08
CA SER A 6 -50.76 49.28 -21.52
C SER A 6 -49.67 49.00 -22.57
N LEU A 7 -49.47 49.91 -23.53
CA LEU A 7 -48.47 49.73 -24.59
C LEU A 7 -47.02 49.89 -24.11
N ILE A 8 -46.78 50.61 -23.01
CA ILE A 8 -45.45 50.82 -22.43
C ILE A 8 -45.01 49.58 -21.63
N GLU A 9 -45.92 48.97 -20.86
CA GLU A 9 -45.65 47.70 -20.14
C GLU A 9 -45.40 46.54 -21.10
N TYR A 10 -46.17 46.42 -22.18
CA TYR A 10 -45.95 45.38 -23.20
C TYR A 10 -44.60 45.51 -23.92
N LYS A 11 -44.15 46.74 -24.22
CA LYS A 11 -42.85 46.98 -24.86
C LYS A 11 -41.68 46.70 -23.92
N ASN A 12 -41.82 47.04 -22.63
CA ASN A 12 -40.78 46.80 -21.63
C ASN A 12 -40.64 45.30 -21.32
N ASN A 13 -41.74 44.56 -21.25
CA ASN A 13 -41.72 43.11 -21.04
C ASN A 13 -41.08 42.38 -22.24
N LYS A 14 -41.43 42.74 -23.49
CA LYS A 14 -40.80 42.14 -24.68
C LYS A 14 -39.30 42.40 -24.75
N LYS A 15 -38.81 43.56 -24.30
CA LYS A 15 -37.39 43.93 -24.23
C LYS A 15 -36.63 43.19 -23.12
N ALA A 16 -37.29 42.85 -22.01
CA ALA A 16 -36.75 42.04 -20.92
C ALA A 16 -36.70 40.54 -21.28
N ILE A 17 -37.75 40.02 -21.95
CA ILE A 17 -37.80 38.65 -22.46
C ILE A 17 -36.75 38.45 -23.58
N THR A 18 -36.60 39.41 -24.49
CA THR A 18 -35.53 39.37 -25.50
C THR A 18 -34.15 39.51 -24.88
N LYS A 19 -33.93 40.36 -23.86
CA LYS A 19 -32.65 40.41 -23.12
C LYS A 19 -32.30 39.12 -22.37
N GLY A 20 -33.31 38.44 -21.80
CA GLY A 20 -33.13 37.15 -21.13
C GLY A 20 -32.81 36.01 -22.09
N ILE A 21 -33.41 36.02 -23.29
CA ILE A 21 -33.15 35.04 -24.35
C ILE A 21 -31.82 35.33 -25.07
N THR A 22 -31.41 36.60 -25.21
CA THR A 22 -30.11 36.95 -25.83
C THR A 22 -28.91 36.55 -24.98
N ASN A 23 -29.09 36.36 -23.67
CA ASN A 23 -28.02 35.89 -22.78
C ASN A 23 -27.93 34.36 -22.68
N LEU A 24 -28.84 33.63 -23.32
CA LEU A 24 -28.69 32.20 -23.60
C LEU A 24 -28.97 31.96 -25.08
N HIS A 25 -28.06 32.43 -25.93
CA HIS A 25 -28.09 32.11 -27.36
C HIS A 25 -28.15 30.58 -27.52
N PRO A 26 -29.09 29.99 -28.27
CA PRO A 26 -29.23 28.54 -28.38
C PRO A 26 -27.94 27.82 -28.79
N LEU A 27 -27.12 28.46 -29.65
CA LEU A 27 -25.80 27.93 -30.01
C LEU A 27 -24.80 27.95 -28.83
N PHE A 28 -24.90 28.93 -27.92
CA PHE A 28 -24.06 28.98 -26.72
C PHE A 28 -24.46 27.88 -25.73
N ALA A 29 -25.76 27.66 -25.52
CA ALA A 29 -26.24 26.54 -24.69
C ALA A 29 -25.85 25.17 -25.26
N LEU A 30 -25.94 25.01 -26.58
CA LEU A 30 -25.48 23.80 -27.29
C LEU A 30 -23.98 23.59 -27.10
N LYS A 31 -23.18 24.65 -27.32
CA LYS A 31 -21.73 24.60 -27.13
C LYS A 31 -21.38 24.26 -25.67
N GLU A 32 -22.00 24.93 -24.70
CA GLU A 32 -21.76 24.67 -23.28
C GLU A 32 -22.12 23.23 -22.89
N THR A 33 -23.21 22.69 -23.43
CA THR A 33 -23.62 21.29 -23.18
C THR A 33 -22.62 20.30 -23.79
N ILE A 34 -22.15 20.57 -25.01
CA ILE A 34 -21.10 19.76 -25.67
C ILE A 34 -19.80 19.82 -24.86
N ASP A 35 -19.37 21.01 -24.45
CA ASP A 35 -18.15 21.22 -23.66
C ASP A 35 -18.23 20.49 -22.30
N LYS A 36 -19.37 20.57 -21.61
CA LYS A 36 -19.64 19.80 -20.38
C LYS A 36 -19.62 18.29 -20.63
N GLY A 37 -20.21 17.83 -21.73
CA GLY A 37 -20.18 16.41 -22.14
C GLY A 37 -18.76 15.90 -22.39
N ILE A 38 -17.94 16.68 -23.11
CA ILE A 38 -16.53 16.36 -23.35
C ILE A 38 -15.75 16.32 -22.03
N ASN A 39 -15.97 17.30 -21.14
CA ASN A 39 -15.33 17.32 -19.84
C ASN A 39 -15.72 16.13 -18.97
N LEU A 40 -16.99 15.71 -18.98
CA LEU A 40 -17.43 14.51 -18.28
C LEU A 40 -16.70 13.25 -18.79
N LEU A 41 -16.54 13.11 -20.11
CA LEU A 41 -15.82 11.99 -20.69
C LEU A 41 -14.35 11.97 -20.26
N LYS A 42 -13.68 13.14 -20.29
CA LYS A 42 -12.28 13.28 -19.83
C LYS A 42 -12.12 12.93 -18.36
N VAL A 43 -12.98 13.48 -17.49
CA VAL A 43 -12.94 13.20 -16.05
C VAL A 43 -13.21 11.72 -15.79
N ARG A 44 -14.17 11.11 -16.48
CA ARG A 44 -14.47 9.69 -16.34
C ARG A 44 -13.27 8.82 -16.70
N GLU A 45 -12.59 9.13 -17.80
CA GLU A 45 -11.39 8.40 -18.21
C GLU A 45 -10.27 8.56 -17.19
N GLN A 46 -10.00 9.77 -16.71
CA GLN A 46 -8.99 10.03 -15.67
C GLN A 46 -9.28 9.26 -14.38
N GLU A 47 -10.51 9.30 -13.88
CA GLU A 47 -10.90 8.58 -12.66
C GLU A 47 -10.85 7.06 -12.85
N THR A 48 -11.16 6.56 -14.05
CA THR A 48 -11.02 5.13 -14.37
C THR A 48 -9.55 4.71 -14.34
N THR A 49 -8.66 5.50 -14.94
CA THR A 49 -7.21 5.25 -14.93
C THR A 49 -6.65 5.29 -13.51
N LYS A 50 -7.04 6.29 -12.70
CA LYS A 50 -6.61 6.36 -11.29
C LYS A 50 -7.03 5.13 -10.49
N ARG A 51 -8.28 4.67 -10.64
CA ARG A 51 -8.75 3.44 -9.98
C ARG A 51 -7.94 2.23 -10.41
N HIS A 52 -7.69 2.09 -11.71
CA HIS A 52 -6.88 0.98 -12.22
C HIS A 52 -5.43 1.03 -11.71
N ILE A 53 -4.85 2.22 -11.53
CA ILE A 53 -3.53 2.38 -10.90
C ILE A 53 -3.58 1.91 -9.45
N ILE A 54 -4.58 2.34 -8.67
CA ILE A 54 -4.77 1.93 -7.28
C ILE A 54 -4.89 0.40 -7.19
N ASP A 55 -5.70 -0.22 -8.05
CA ASP A 55 -5.89 -1.67 -8.06
C ASP A 55 -4.57 -2.39 -8.35
N LYS A 56 -3.79 -1.91 -9.33
CA LYS A 56 -2.49 -2.50 -9.67
C LYS A 56 -1.45 -2.28 -8.57
N GLN A 57 -1.44 -1.13 -7.92
CA GLN A 57 -0.59 -0.89 -6.75
C GLN A 57 -0.97 -1.82 -5.59
N ALA A 58 -2.27 -2.01 -5.34
CA ALA A 58 -2.75 -2.94 -4.33
C ALA A 58 -2.31 -4.38 -4.62
N GLU A 59 -2.41 -4.84 -5.87
CA GLU A 59 -1.89 -6.15 -6.30
C GLU A 59 -0.38 -6.28 -5.99
N VAL A 60 0.43 -5.29 -6.37
CA VAL A 60 1.88 -5.30 -6.11
C VAL A 60 2.19 -5.33 -4.62
N ILE A 61 1.49 -4.53 -3.82
CA ILE A 61 1.67 -4.48 -2.36
C ILE A 61 1.28 -5.81 -1.73
N ILE A 62 0.17 -6.42 -2.16
CA ILE A 62 -0.28 -7.72 -1.65
C ILE A 62 0.75 -8.81 -1.96
N GLU A 63 1.27 -8.86 -3.19
CA GLU A 63 2.30 -9.83 -3.57
C GLU A 63 3.61 -9.60 -2.81
N LYS A 64 3.97 -8.34 -2.55
CA LYS A 64 5.12 -8.02 -1.70
C LYS A 64 4.92 -8.55 -0.28
N ILE A 65 3.76 -8.29 0.34
CA ILE A 65 3.42 -8.81 1.68
C ILE A 65 3.46 -10.34 1.72
N ARG A 66 2.96 -11.02 0.67
CA ARG A 66 3.00 -12.49 0.57
C ARG A 66 4.44 -13.00 0.51
N SER A 67 5.26 -12.40 -0.35
CA SER A 67 6.68 -12.75 -0.45
C SER A 67 7.43 -12.53 0.87
N GLU A 68 7.14 -11.43 1.57
CA GLU A 68 7.72 -11.14 2.89
C GLU A 68 7.32 -12.17 3.94
N ARG A 69 6.05 -12.55 3.97
CA ARG A 69 5.55 -13.62 4.85
C ARG A 69 6.28 -14.93 4.55
N ASP A 70 6.40 -15.31 3.29
CA ASP A 70 6.99 -16.59 2.91
C ASP A 70 8.49 -16.64 3.26
N ASN A 71 9.22 -15.55 3.02
CA ASN A 71 10.62 -15.41 3.43
C ASN A 71 10.77 -15.45 4.96
N PHE A 72 9.88 -14.78 5.69
CA PHE A 72 9.91 -14.80 7.16
C PHE A 72 9.63 -16.20 7.71
N GLN A 73 8.64 -16.90 7.15
CA GLN A 73 8.30 -18.25 7.54
C GLN A 73 9.47 -19.21 7.28
N LEU A 74 10.07 -19.14 6.09
CA LEU A 74 11.25 -19.95 5.76
C LEU A 74 12.43 -19.66 6.70
N TYR A 75 12.66 -18.37 7.02
CA TYR A 75 13.70 -17.98 7.97
C TYR A 75 13.45 -18.61 9.35
N ILE A 76 12.22 -18.54 9.87
CA ILE A 76 11.87 -19.16 11.15
C ILE A 76 12.12 -20.67 11.09
N GLU A 77 11.60 -21.34 10.08
CA GLU A 77 11.70 -22.79 9.95
C GLU A 77 13.17 -23.24 9.96
N GLU A 78 14.02 -22.62 9.15
CA GLU A 78 15.45 -22.99 9.08
C GLU A 78 16.23 -22.55 10.33
N SER A 79 15.96 -21.37 10.89
CA SER A 79 16.65 -20.88 12.10
C SER A 79 16.38 -21.77 13.32
N PHE A 80 15.13 -22.19 13.51
CA PHE A 80 14.77 -23.08 14.62
C PHE A 80 15.28 -24.50 14.40
N LYS A 81 15.28 -24.99 13.15
CA LYS A 81 15.85 -26.30 12.80
C LYS A 81 17.36 -26.35 13.01
N GLU A 82 18.10 -25.32 12.59
CA GLU A 82 19.54 -25.21 12.85
C GLU A 82 19.80 -25.18 14.36
N ARG A 83 19.01 -24.40 15.10
CA ARG A 83 19.13 -24.29 16.56
C ARG A 83 18.87 -25.63 17.26
N ALA A 84 17.87 -26.41 16.82
CA ALA A 84 17.62 -27.74 17.35
C ALA A 84 18.82 -28.67 17.13
N ASN A 85 19.34 -28.73 15.91
CA ASN A 85 20.53 -29.52 15.58
C ASN A 85 21.76 -29.10 16.40
N ASN A 86 21.93 -27.80 16.67
CA ASN A 86 23.03 -27.32 17.51
C ASN A 86 22.85 -27.75 18.98
N PHE A 87 21.63 -27.75 19.51
CA PHE A 87 21.38 -28.30 20.85
C PHE A 87 21.66 -29.80 20.91
N ASP A 88 21.21 -30.58 19.91
CA ASP A 88 21.47 -32.02 19.85
C ASP A 88 22.98 -32.31 19.92
N LYS A 89 23.79 -31.58 19.14
CA LYS A 89 25.26 -31.70 19.18
C LYS A 89 25.87 -31.31 20.52
N CYS A 90 25.31 -30.30 21.20
CA CYS A 90 25.79 -29.91 22.52
C CYS A 90 25.48 -30.99 23.56
N PHE A 91 24.31 -31.63 23.50
CA PHE A 91 23.96 -32.74 24.36
C PHE A 91 24.82 -33.99 24.05
N GLU A 92 25.08 -34.30 22.79
CA GLU A 92 26.01 -35.38 22.42
C GLU A 92 27.43 -35.14 22.98
N LEU A 93 27.91 -33.88 22.97
CA LEU A 93 29.19 -33.52 23.56
C LEU A 93 29.17 -33.67 25.09
N LEU A 94 28.06 -33.30 25.73
CA LEU A 94 27.86 -33.46 27.16
C LEU A 94 27.90 -34.94 27.56
N ASP A 95 27.14 -35.78 26.85
CA ASP A 95 27.07 -37.22 27.08
C ASP A 95 28.46 -37.86 26.92
N LYS A 96 29.17 -37.53 25.84
CA LYS A 96 30.56 -38.01 25.62
C LYS A 96 31.52 -37.50 26.70
N GLY A 97 31.35 -36.28 27.18
CA GLY A 97 32.18 -35.73 28.26
C GLY A 97 31.95 -36.50 29.57
N ILE A 98 30.71 -36.85 29.87
CA ILE A 98 30.34 -37.65 31.04
C ILE A 98 30.90 -39.08 30.92
N GLU A 99 30.69 -39.74 29.78
CA GLU A 99 31.16 -41.12 29.54
C GLU A 99 32.68 -41.26 29.64
N ASN A 100 33.44 -40.25 29.21
CA ASN A 100 34.90 -40.25 29.21
C ASN A 100 35.52 -39.60 30.46
N GLU A 101 34.72 -39.20 31.44
CA GLU A 101 35.14 -38.41 32.61
C GLU A 101 35.93 -37.12 32.23
N ASP A 102 35.65 -36.57 31.03
CA ASP A 102 36.27 -35.36 30.52
C ASP A 102 35.48 -34.13 30.99
N ILE A 103 35.90 -33.60 32.15
CA ILE A 103 35.36 -32.38 32.75
C ILE A 103 35.49 -31.17 31.81
N SER A 104 36.49 -31.12 30.93
CA SER A 104 36.65 -30.03 29.98
C SER A 104 35.55 -30.06 28.91
N ALA A 105 35.27 -31.25 28.38
CA ALA A 105 34.17 -31.44 27.42
C ALA A 105 32.80 -31.14 28.04
N VAL A 106 32.57 -31.56 29.29
CA VAL A 106 31.33 -31.24 30.04
C VAL A 106 31.16 -29.73 30.20
N ASN A 107 32.20 -29.03 30.65
CA ASN A 107 32.14 -27.58 30.82
C ASN A 107 31.94 -26.85 29.48
N ALA A 108 32.58 -27.31 28.41
CA ALA A 108 32.40 -26.75 27.08
C ALA A 108 30.96 -26.93 26.59
N ALA A 109 30.38 -28.12 26.76
CA ALA A 109 28.99 -28.40 26.38
C ALA A 109 27.99 -27.51 27.13
N VAL A 110 28.12 -27.40 28.45
CA VAL A 110 27.25 -26.53 29.27
C VAL A 110 27.38 -25.06 28.89
N HIS A 111 28.60 -24.60 28.60
CA HIS A 111 28.83 -23.24 28.13
C HIS A 111 28.17 -22.99 26.78
N LEU A 112 28.28 -23.93 25.83
CA LEU A 112 27.65 -23.83 24.52
C LEU A 112 26.11 -23.82 24.62
N ILE A 113 25.53 -24.66 25.48
CA ILE A 113 24.09 -24.67 25.74
C ILE A 113 23.63 -23.31 26.27
N THR A 114 24.32 -22.79 27.29
CA THR A 114 23.99 -21.48 27.87
C THR A 114 24.07 -20.38 26.82
N LYS A 115 25.16 -20.34 26.05
CA LYS A 115 25.35 -19.36 24.98
C LYS A 115 24.25 -19.44 23.92
N GLN A 116 23.85 -20.65 23.53
CA GLN A 116 22.75 -20.85 22.59
C GLN A 116 21.46 -20.29 23.18
N MET A 117 21.15 -20.57 24.46
CA MET A 117 19.96 -20.05 25.14
C MET A 117 19.90 -18.51 25.21
N GLU A 118 21.05 -17.85 25.34
CA GLU A 118 21.15 -16.39 25.36
C GLU A 118 20.90 -15.72 23.99
N GLN A 119 21.13 -16.44 22.89
CA GLN A 119 20.95 -15.89 21.55
C GLN A 119 19.46 -15.85 21.13
N ASP A 120 19.01 -14.68 20.70
CA ASP A 120 17.68 -14.49 20.09
C ASP A 120 17.65 -15.11 18.68
N PRO A 121 16.76 -16.09 18.40
CA PRO A 121 16.66 -16.73 17.09
C PRO A 121 16.26 -15.77 15.96
N LEU A 122 15.71 -14.58 16.27
CA LEU A 122 15.24 -13.60 15.29
C LEU A 122 16.21 -12.43 15.08
N GLU A 123 17.34 -12.39 15.79
CA GLU A 123 18.28 -11.26 15.70
C GLU A 123 18.77 -11.04 14.26
N ASN A 124 19.08 -12.12 13.54
CA ASN A 124 19.57 -12.03 12.16
C ASN A 124 18.47 -11.64 11.16
N TYR A 125 17.21 -12.01 11.41
CA TYR A 125 16.10 -11.57 10.56
C TYR A 125 15.92 -10.06 10.58
N THR A 126 16.08 -9.41 11.74
CA THR A 126 15.92 -7.95 11.82
C THR A 126 16.95 -7.19 10.98
N LYS A 127 18.19 -7.70 10.89
CA LYS A 127 19.25 -7.17 10.02
C LYS A 127 18.95 -7.41 8.54
N ILE A 128 18.49 -8.60 8.18
CA ILE A 128 18.08 -8.90 6.80
C ILE A 128 16.88 -8.02 6.40
N LYS A 129 15.93 -7.82 7.30
CA LYS A 129 14.77 -6.96 7.07
C LYS A 129 15.18 -5.50 6.82
N SER A 130 16.17 -4.94 7.51
CA SER A 130 16.59 -3.56 7.20
C SER A 130 17.19 -3.41 5.81
N ASP A 131 17.90 -4.44 5.33
CA ASP A 131 18.62 -4.39 4.05
C ASP A 131 17.70 -4.63 2.85
N PHE A 132 16.59 -5.36 3.03
CA PHE A 132 15.61 -5.64 1.99
C PHE A 132 14.49 -4.60 1.87
N PHE A 133 14.31 -3.76 2.90
CA PHE A 133 13.17 -2.86 3.00
C PHE A 133 13.63 -1.39 2.97
N SER A 134 14.12 -0.94 1.82
CA SER A 134 13.93 0.47 1.49
C SER A 134 12.47 0.64 1.07
N PHE A 135 11.70 1.31 1.94
CA PHE A 135 10.39 1.85 1.57
C PHE A 135 10.63 3.08 0.70
N ASP A 136 11.19 2.89 -0.49
CA ASP A 136 11.32 3.97 -1.44
C ASP A 136 9.98 4.12 -2.18
N GLU A 137 9.24 5.10 -1.66
CA GLU A 137 8.27 5.96 -2.33
C GLU A 137 7.32 5.28 -3.32
N ILE A 138 6.13 4.96 -2.82
CA ILE A 138 4.93 5.08 -3.66
C ILE A 138 4.79 6.58 -3.96
N GLU A 139 5.42 7.04 -5.04
CA GLU A 139 5.23 8.39 -5.55
C GLU A 139 3.73 8.64 -5.73
N GLN A 140 3.25 9.67 -5.05
CA GLN A 140 1.86 10.13 -5.09
C GLN A 140 1.59 10.77 -6.46
N PHE A 141 0.59 10.26 -7.18
CA PHE A 141 -0.05 10.95 -8.30
C PHE A 141 -1.48 11.34 -7.92
#